data_AF-A0A971YCX4-F1
#
_entry.id   AF-A0A971YCX4-F1
#
_cell.length_a   1.000
_cell.length_b   1.000
_cell.length_c   1.000
_cell.angle_alpha   90.00
_cell.angle_beta   90.00
_cell.angle_gamma   90.00
#
_symmetry.space_group_name_H-M   'P 1'
#
loop_
_entity.id
_entity.type
_entity.pdbx_description
1 polymer ?
#
loop_
_entity_poly.entity_id
_entity_poly.type
_entity_poly.pdbx_seq_one_letter_code
_entity_poly.pdbx_strand_id
1 'polypeptide(L)'
;MNRAFCFADYLDVEWFLARDQDLELREIQARDRALGLEARKQGLEPEQYFSFWLTAQRVAAATAGPSLFWARARTLILWLLVILGFVTGFFLVRGLLHYFGLYPVNVSIFLVLAVFPQFFFSLCTAIFLILRRKTHTKHVPWFSFLIFDLACRCSRVLPQAGFIHSVLRHQRYTPFFAWELLSLLQQGGMSFALGALSCLLGSVAVTDLAFGWQSTLISGASGMEMLVTVLSWPWSWLPMSWELVPSPEHIEGSRIILKDGISGLANTSLASWWPFLSLCLFFYGLVPRALLFLVAHHALSHVRQAFVHPDLSRIVDRMQAPLLDH
;
A
#
# COMPACT_ATOMS: atom_id res chain seq x y z
N MET A 1 3.59 14.64 -25.95
CA MET A 1 2.77 13.88 -24.97
C MET A 1 2.69 14.70 -23.69
N ASN A 2 1.49 15.15 -23.32
CA ASN A 2 1.29 15.89 -22.08
C ASN A 2 1.47 14.93 -20.89
N ARG A 3 2.50 15.16 -20.08
CA ARG A 3 2.76 14.32 -18.90
C ARG A 3 1.72 14.66 -17.84
N ALA A 4 0.89 13.69 -17.44
CA ALA A 4 0.01 13.86 -16.29
C ALA A 4 0.85 14.16 -15.05
N PHE A 5 0.58 15.29 -14.40
CA PHE A 5 1.30 15.73 -13.22
C PHE A 5 1.02 14.79 -12.04
N CYS A 6 2.02 14.57 -11.20
CA CYS A 6 1.86 13.85 -9.95
C CYS A 6 1.61 14.81 -8.78
N PHE A 7 1.24 14.27 -7.62
CA PHE A 7 1.02 15.07 -6.42
C PHE A 7 2.23 15.95 -6.06
N ALA A 8 3.45 15.42 -6.23
CA ALA A 8 4.68 16.16 -5.99
C ALA A 8 4.81 17.41 -6.89
N ASP A 9 4.33 17.35 -8.14
CA ASP A 9 4.34 18.51 -9.02
C ASP A 9 3.39 19.60 -8.54
N TYR A 10 2.20 19.23 -8.06
CA TYR A 10 1.25 20.20 -7.50
C TYR A 10 1.74 20.82 -6.19
N LEU A 11 2.55 20.11 -5.39
CA LEU A 11 3.21 20.71 -4.23
C LEU A 11 4.14 21.86 -4.63
N ASP A 12 4.91 21.71 -5.72
CA ASP A 12 5.76 22.79 -6.21
C ASP A 12 4.92 23.93 -6.79
N VAL A 13 3.82 23.64 -7.50
CA VAL A 13 2.90 24.66 -8.03
C VAL A 13 2.35 25.52 -6.89
N GLU A 14 1.78 24.90 -5.86
CA GLU A 14 1.26 25.62 -4.69
C GLU A 14 2.36 26.39 -3.97
N TRP A 15 3.60 25.88 -3.97
CA TRP A 15 4.74 26.56 -3.36
C TRP A 15 5.14 27.82 -4.13
N PHE A 16 5.20 27.76 -5.46
CA PHE A 16 5.46 28.92 -6.30
C PHE A 16 4.33 29.95 -6.22
N LEU A 17 3.08 29.50 -6.22
CA LEU A 17 1.92 30.39 -6.07
C LEU A 17 1.89 31.07 -4.70
N ALA A 18 2.30 30.39 -3.63
CA ALA A 18 2.44 31.00 -2.32
C ALA A 18 3.53 32.09 -2.31
N ARG A 19 4.66 31.87 -2.98
CA ARG A 19 5.74 32.87 -3.11
C ARG A 19 5.34 34.06 -3.97
N ASP A 20 4.50 33.83 -4.99
CA ASP A 20 3.97 34.90 -5.84
C ASP A 20 3.07 35.88 -5.07
N GLN A 21 2.57 35.52 -3.87
CA GLN A 21 1.79 36.45 -3.04
C GLN A 21 2.61 37.62 -2.51
N ASP A 22 3.93 37.47 -2.44
CA ASP A 22 4.86 38.51 -1.97
C ASP A 22 5.34 39.43 -3.12
N LEU A 23 5.00 39.13 -4.38
CA LEU A 23 5.46 39.86 -5.57
C LEU A 23 4.39 40.80 -6.11
N GLU A 24 4.82 41.87 -6.78
CA GLU A 24 3.88 42.75 -7.49
C GLU A 24 3.29 42.05 -8.72
N LEU A 25 2.00 42.31 -9.01
CA LEU A 25 1.31 41.69 -10.14
C LEU A 25 2.03 41.91 -11.48
N ARG A 26 2.65 43.08 -11.66
CA ARG A 26 3.42 43.41 -12.88
C ARG A 26 4.65 42.52 -13.04
N GLU A 27 5.35 42.22 -11.95
CA GLU A 27 6.52 41.34 -11.97
C GLU A 27 6.12 39.92 -12.35
N ILE A 28 5.00 39.42 -11.81
CA ILE A 28 4.45 38.11 -12.13
C ILE A 28 4.06 38.03 -13.61
N GLN A 29 3.37 39.05 -14.11
CA GLN A 29 2.97 39.13 -15.53
C GLN A 29 4.19 39.19 -16.46
N ALA A 30 5.19 40.02 -16.13
CA ALA A 30 6.41 40.14 -16.92
C ALA A 30 7.18 38.81 -16.97
N ARG A 31 7.35 38.13 -15.83
CA ARG A 31 7.98 36.81 -15.73
C ARG A 31 7.23 35.78 -16.56
N ASP A 32 5.92 35.62 -16.32
CA ASP A 32 5.11 34.60 -16.98
C ASP A 32 5.07 34.87 -18.50
N ARG A 33 4.96 36.13 -18.93
CA ARG A 33 5.04 36.49 -20.35
C ARG A 33 6.41 36.15 -20.96
N ALA A 34 7.50 36.46 -20.29
CA ALA A 34 8.84 36.10 -20.77
C ALA A 34 8.98 34.59 -20.97
N LEU A 35 8.47 33.79 -20.02
CA LEU A 35 8.40 32.33 -20.13
C LEU A 35 7.50 31.87 -21.29
N GLY A 36 6.37 32.53 -21.52
CA GLY A 36 5.49 32.23 -22.65
C GLY A 36 6.10 32.51 -24.01
N LEU A 37 6.88 33.59 -24.14
CA LEU A 37 7.63 33.90 -25.35
C LEU A 37 8.74 32.86 -25.59
N GLU A 38 9.42 32.42 -24.53
CA GLU A 38 10.45 31.39 -24.61
C GLU A 38 9.86 30.03 -25.01
N ALA A 39 8.73 29.63 -24.39
CA ALA A 39 8.00 28.42 -24.77
C ALA A 39 7.60 28.43 -26.25
N ARG A 40 7.10 29.59 -26.74
CA ARG A 40 6.75 29.77 -28.15
C ARG A 40 7.95 29.65 -29.07
N LYS A 41 9.11 30.23 -28.71
CA LYS A 41 10.35 30.11 -29.49
C LYS A 41 10.81 28.66 -29.60
N GLN A 42 10.59 27.86 -28.56
CA GLN A 42 10.89 26.43 -28.54
C GLN A 42 9.87 25.57 -29.30
N GLY A 43 8.85 26.18 -29.91
CA GLY A 43 7.82 25.47 -30.69
C GLY A 43 6.90 24.62 -29.83
N LEU A 44 6.73 24.95 -28.54
CA LEU A 44 5.83 24.25 -27.64
C LEU A 44 4.37 24.61 -27.93
N GLU A 45 3.48 23.63 -27.80
CA GLU A 45 2.04 23.84 -27.91
C GLU A 45 1.49 24.48 -26.61
N PRO A 46 0.37 25.24 -26.66
CA PRO A 46 -0.24 25.87 -25.48
C PRO A 46 -0.49 24.92 -24.31
N GLU A 47 -0.83 23.66 -24.60
CA GLU A 47 -1.06 22.63 -23.58
C GLU A 47 0.20 22.31 -22.75
N GLN A 48 1.39 22.58 -23.29
CA GLN A 48 2.68 22.31 -22.66
C GLN A 48 3.18 23.51 -21.84
N TYR A 49 2.57 24.69 -22.00
CA TYR A 49 3.04 25.94 -21.38
C TYR A 49 3.11 25.85 -19.86
N PHE A 50 2.10 25.22 -19.23
CA PHE A 50 2.10 25.05 -17.78
C PHE A 50 3.24 24.13 -17.29
N SER A 51 3.53 23.05 -18.04
CA SER A 51 4.66 22.16 -17.72
C SER A 51 6.02 22.85 -17.90
N PHE A 52 6.11 23.70 -18.92
CA PHE A 52 7.29 24.52 -19.17
C PHE A 52 7.47 25.56 -18.05
N TRP A 53 6.42 26.27 -17.68
CA TRP A 53 6.40 27.22 -16.57
C TRP A 53 6.90 26.59 -15.27
N LEU A 54 6.35 25.43 -14.89
CA LEU A 54 6.76 24.74 -13.66
C LEU A 54 8.23 24.34 -13.70
N THR A 55 8.71 23.86 -14.86
CA THR A 55 10.11 23.46 -15.04
C THR A 55 11.04 24.67 -14.96
N ALA A 56 10.69 25.78 -15.60
CA ALA A 56 11.47 27.01 -15.55
C ALA A 56 11.56 27.58 -14.12
N GLN A 57 10.45 27.55 -13.39
CA GLN A 57 10.41 28.00 -11.99
C GLN A 57 11.29 27.12 -11.08
N ARG A 58 11.30 25.79 -11.30
CA ARG A 58 12.21 24.86 -10.60
C ARG A 58 13.69 25.18 -10.85
N VAL A 59 14.04 25.51 -12.09
CA VAL A 59 15.40 25.90 -12.47
C VAL A 59 15.79 27.23 -11.83
N ALA A 60 14.90 28.23 -11.87
CA ALA A 60 15.14 29.55 -11.31
C ALA A 60 15.28 29.56 -9.79
N ALA A 61 14.54 28.71 -9.08
CA ALA A 61 14.53 28.69 -7.61
C ALA A 61 15.86 28.24 -6.98
N ALA A 62 16.74 27.55 -7.73
CA ALA A 62 18.04 26.98 -7.34
C ALA A 62 18.04 26.09 -6.07
N THR A 63 16.92 25.96 -5.38
CA THR A 63 16.74 25.30 -4.09
C THR A 63 15.77 24.13 -4.26
N ALA A 64 15.96 23.09 -3.45
CA ALA A 64 15.10 21.91 -3.48
C ALA A 64 13.66 22.29 -3.04
N GLY A 65 12.72 22.22 -3.98
CA GLY A 65 11.30 22.44 -3.73
C GLY A 65 10.65 21.33 -2.88
N PRO A 66 9.40 21.55 -2.42
CA PRO A 66 8.64 20.57 -1.65
C PRO A 66 8.47 19.20 -2.34
N SER A 67 8.48 19.15 -3.68
CA SER A 67 8.40 17.90 -4.44
C SER A 67 9.54 16.93 -4.14
N LEU A 68 10.78 17.43 -4.01
CA LEU A 68 11.95 16.60 -3.73
C LEU A 68 11.89 16.06 -2.31
N PHE A 69 11.48 16.90 -1.35
CA PHE A 69 11.25 16.48 0.02
C PHE A 69 10.18 15.38 0.08
N TRP A 70 9.05 15.59 -0.59
CA TRP A 70 7.97 14.59 -0.67
C TRP A 70 8.45 13.27 -1.27
N ALA A 71 9.17 13.31 -2.40
CA ALA A 71 9.69 12.12 -3.07
C ALA A 71 10.65 11.32 -2.17
N ARG A 72 11.52 12.01 -1.42
CA ARG A 72 12.43 11.40 -0.45
C ARG A 72 11.68 10.81 0.74
N ALA A 73 10.77 11.57 1.34
CA ALA A 73 9.97 11.11 2.47
C ALA A 73 9.13 9.88 2.09
N ARG A 74 8.46 9.92 0.95
CA ARG A 74 7.70 8.79 0.41
C ARG A 74 8.58 7.55 0.19
N THR A 75 9.75 7.73 -0.42
CA THR A 75 10.69 6.62 -0.67
C THR A 75 11.19 6.00 0.63
N LEU A 76 11.53 6.84 1.61
CA LEU A 76 11.93 6.38 2.94
C LEU A 76 10.79 5.61 3.64
N ILE A 77 9.59 6.17 3.66
CA ILE A 77 8.40 5.51 4.24
C ILE A 77 8.12 4.17 3.55
N LEU A 78 8.22 4.11 2.23
CA LEU A 78 8.05 2.87 1.48
C LEU A 78 9.05 1.81 1.93
N TRP A 79 10.35 2.14 1.96
CA TRP A 79 11.38 1.19 2.39
C TRP A 79 11.21 0.76 3.85
N LEU A 80 10.84 1.69 4.73
CA LEU A 80 10.52 1.36 6.12
C LEU A 80 9.36 0.38 6.21
N LEU A 81 8.26 0.64 5.51
CA LEU A 81 7.08 -0.25 5.50
C LEU A 81 7.40 -1.62 4.88
N VAL A 82 8.20 -1.66 3.81
CA VAL A 82 8.60 -2.90 3.14
C VAL A 82 9.53 -3.73 4.04
N ILE A 83 10.59 -3.13 4.58
CA ILE A 83 11.56 -3.83 5.44
C ILE A 83 10.87 -4.28 6.72
N LEU A 84 10.16 -3.38 7.41
CA LEU A 84 9.46 -3.71 8.65
C LEU A 84 8.37 -4.75 8.41
N GLY A 85 7.60 -4.60 7.32
CA GLY A 85 6.60 -5.59 6.92
C GLY A 85 7.21 -6.97 6.74
N PHE A 86 8.27 -7.08 5.92
CA PHE A 86 8.95 -8.36 5.69
C PHE A 86 9.49 -8.98 6.99
N VAL A 87 10.25 -8.20 7.77
CA VAL A 87 10.86 -8.65 9.02
C VAL A 87 9.80 -9.11 10.01
N THR A 88 8.74 -8.33 10.22
CA THR A 88 7.67 -8.71 11.15
C THR A 88 6.86 -9.91 10.68
N GLY A 89 6.56 -10.04 9.39
CA GLY A 89 5.90 -11.21 8.83
C GLY A 89 6.76 -12.47 8.97
N PHE A 90 8.06 -12.35 8.69
CA PHE A 90 9.04 -13.42 8.87
C PHE A 90 9.11 -13.86 10.33
N PHE A 91 9.30 -12.94 11.27
CA PHE A 91 9.44 -13.29 12.68
C PHE A 91 8.14 -13.77 13.32
N LEU A 92 6.97 -13.31 12.87
CA LEU A 92 5.68 -13.88 13.28
C LEU A 92 5.63 -15.37 12.96
N VAL A 93 5.85 -15.74 11.69
CA VAL A 93 5.83 -17.15 11.28
C VAL A 93 6.95 -17.92 11.96
N ARG A 94 8.16 -17.36 12.07
CA ARG A 94 9.27 -18.00 12.78
C ARG A 94 8.94 -18.34 14.23
N GLY A 95 8.22 -17.46 14.91
CA GLY A 95 7.73 -17.66 16.28
C GLY A 95 6.66 -18.74 16.36
N LEU A 96 5.72 -18.76 15.40
CA LEU A 96 4.68 -19.79 15.31
C LEU A 96 5.24 -21.18 14.96
N LEU A 97 6.32 -21.22 14.17
CA LEU A 97 7.06 -22.44 13.85
C LEU A 97 8.11 -22.80 14.91
N HIS A 98 8.22 -22.04 16.01
CA HIS A 98 9.21 -22.33 17.05
C HIS A 98 8.87 -23.64 17.75
N TYR A 99 9.54 -24.70 17.31
CA TYR A 99 9.35 -26.08 17.70
C TYR A 99 10.47 -26.52 18.65
N PHE A 100 10.09 -27.09 19.81
CA PHE A 100 11.03 -27.61 20.82
C PHE A 100 11.22 -29.13 20.74
N GLY A 101 10.98 -29.79 19.59
CA GLY A 101 11.17 -31.25 19.50
C GLY A 101 10.04 -32.10 20.11
N LEU A 102 9.14 -31.46 20.86
CA LEU A 102 8.22 -32.16 21.75
C LEU A 102 6.74 -31.93 21.42
N TYR A 103 6.35 -31.03 20.51
CA TYR A 103 4.95 -30.76 20.14
C TYR A 103 4.82 -30.24 18.71
N PRO A 104 4.02 -30.85 17.81
CA PRO A 104 3.86 -30.38 16.44
C PRO A 104 3.31 -28.94 16.38
N VAL A 105 3.60 -28.24 15.29
CA VAL A 105 3.10 -26.88 15.04
C VAL A 105 1.59 -26.92 14.94
N ASN A 106 0.89 -26.16 15.80
CA ASN A 106 -0.56 -26.11 15.79
C ASN A 106 -1.09 -25.27 14.61
N VAL A 107 -1.67 -25.97 13.64
CA VAL A 107 -2.29 -25.42 12.43
C VAL A 107 -3.40 -24.41 12.76
N SER A 108 -4.23 -24.68 13.76
CA SER A 108 -5.33 -23.78 14.14
C SER A 108 -4.82 -22.42 14.64
N ILE A 109 -3.74 -22.43 15.45
CA ILE A 109 -3.07 -21.21 15.90
C ILE A 109 -2.43 -20.48 14.72
N PHE A 110 -1.79 -21.22 13.81
CA PHE A 110 -1.20 -20.65 12.60
C PHE A 110 -2.26 -19.93 11.74
N LEU A 111 -3.41 -20.55 11.49
CA LEU A 111 -4.50 -19.93 10.72
C LEU A 111 -5.02 -18.66 11.40
N VAL A 112 -5.25 -18.70 12.72
CA VAL A 112 -5.82 -17.57 13.49
C VAL A 112 -4.85 -16.40 13.62
N LEU A 113 -3.54 -16.64 13.70
CA LEU A 113 -2.55 -15.57 13.92
C LEU A 113 -1.85 -15.12 12.64
N ALA A 114 -1.54 -16.04 11.72
CA ALA A 114 -0.83 -15.72 10.48
C ALA A 114 -1.78 -15.45 9.31
N VAL A 115 -2.89 -16.18 9.14
CA VAL A 115 -3.70 -16.12 7.91
C VAL A 115 -4.90 -15.19 8.04
N PHE A 116 -5.80 -15.45 8.99
CA PHE A 116 -7.07 -14.75 9.09
C PHE A 116 -6.95 -13.25 9.38
N PRO A 117 -6.02 -12.75 10.23
CA PRO A 117 -5.87 -11.32 10.44
C PRO A 117 -5.46 -10.62 9.15
N GLN A 118 -4.58 -11.25 8.37
CA GLN A 118 -4.15 -10.71 7.08
C GLN A 118 -5.34 -10.54 6.12
N PHE A 119 -6.18 -11.56 6.00
CA PHE A 119 -7.37 -11.53 5.16
C PHE A 119 -8.41 -10.52 5.66
N PHE A 120 -8.67 -10.53 6.96
CA PHE A 120 -9.63 -9.65 7.61
C PHE A 120 -9.33 -8.18 7.33
N PHE A 121 -8.09 -7.73 7.51
CA PHE A 121 -7.71 -6.34 7.24
C PHE A 121 -7.83 -5.97 5.75
N SER A 122 -7.53 -6.90 4.85
CA SER A 122 -7.75 -6.70 3.41
C SER A 122 -9.24 -6.58 3.08
N LEU A 123 -10.08 -7.44 3.68
CA LEU A 123 -11.52 -7.40 3.51
C LEU A 123 -12.13 -6.11 4.06
N CYS A 124 -11.74 -5.67 5.26
CA CYS A 124 -12.16 -4.39 5.82
C CYS A 124 -11.80 -3.22 4.91
N THR A 125 -10.59 -3.24 4.33
CA THR A 125 -10.15 -2.22 3.37
C THR A 125 -11.01 -2.24 2.11
N ALA A 126 -11.28 -3.41 1.54
CA ALA A 126 -12.12 -3.57 0.36
C ALA A 126 -13.56 -3.07 0.61
N ILE A 127 -14.18 -3.48 1.73
CA ILE A 127 -15.51 -3.03 2.15
C ILE A 127 -15.54 -1.51 2.31
N PHE A 128 -14.53 -0.93 2.98
CA PHE A 128 -14.43 0.52 3.15
C PHE A 128 -14.41 1.25 1.79
N LEU A 129 -13.65 0.76 0.81
CA LEU A 129 -13.62 1.35 -0.54
C LEU A 129 -14.96 1.26 -1.26
N ILE A 130 -15.66 0.13 -1.12
CA ILE A 130 -16.99 -0.08 -1.72
C ILE A 130 -18.03 0.86 -1.08
N LEU A 131 -18.04 0.97 0.24
CA LEU A 131 -18.95 1.84 0.97
C LEU A 131 -18.69 3.32 0.65
N ARG A 132 -17.40 3.73 0.59
CA ARG A 132 -17.02 5.09 0.19
C ARG A 132 -17.52 5.46 -1.20
N ARG A 133 -17.54 4.52 -2.15
CA ARG A 133 -18.07 4.77 -3.51
C ARG A 133 -19.57 5.08 -3.49
N LYS A 134 -20.33 4.52 -2.54
CA LYS A 134 -21.78 4.73 -2.44
C LYS A 134 -22.15 6.02 -1.70
N THR A 135 -21.29 6.49 -0.80
CA THR A 135 -21.55 7.70 -0.03
C THR A 135 -20.86 8.91 -0.65
N HIS A 136 -21.63 9.91 -1.09
CA HIS A 136 -21.11 11.24 -1.49
C HIS A 136 -20.51 12.05 -0.32
N THR A 137 -20.29 11.43 0.83
CA THR A 137 -19.89 12.12 2.04
C THR A 137 -18.43 12.56 1.95
N LYS A 138 -18.22 13.86 2.16
CA LYS A 138 -16.90 14.53 2.19
C LYS A 138 -16.10 14.20 3.46
N HIS A 139 -16.49 13.18 4.23
CA HIS A 139 -15.86 12.87 5.50
C HIS A 139 -14.48 12.27 5.25
N VAL A 140 -13.47 13.02 5.67
CA VAL A 140 -12.09 12.56 5.71
C VAL A 140 -12.04 11.45 6.76
N PRO A 141 -11.55 10.24 6.43
CA PRO A 141 -11.55 9.12 7.36
C PRO A 141 -10.81 9.45 8.66
N TRP A 142 -11.23 8.88 9.79
CA TRP A 142 -10.66 9.15 11.11
C TRP A 142 -9.14 8.93 11.20
N PHE A 143 -8.56 8.01 10.40
CA PHE A 143 -7.11 7.79 10.35
C PHE A 143 -6.34 8.97 9.75
N SER A 144 -7.02 9.88 9.04
CA SER A 144 -6.41 11.13 8.60
C SER A 144 -5.97 11.98 9.78
N PHE A 145 -6.66 11.94 10.94
CA PHE A 145 -6.29 12.69 12.14
C PHE A 145 -4.95 12.22 12.75
N LEU A 146 -4.67 10.91 12.75
CA LEU A 146 -3.39 10.37 13.25
C LEU A 146 -2.21 10.82 12.39
N ILE A 147 -2.40 10.79 11.07
CA ILE A 147 -1.38 11.26 10.12
C ILE A 147 -1.26 12.79 10.19
N PHE A 148 -2.37 13.49 10.44
CA PHE A 148 -2.41 14.94 10.69
C PHE A 148 -1.61 15.34 11.92
N ASP A 149 -1.78 14.62 13.03
CA ASP A 149 -1.10 14.94 14.29
C ASP A 149 0.41 14.68 14.19
N LEU A 150 0.81 13.57 13.57
CA LEU A 150 2.23 13.30 13.29
C LEU A 150 2.84 14.36 12.35
N ALA A 151 2.14 14.74 11.28
CA ALA A 151 2.60 15.79 10.37
C ALA A 151 2.73 17.16 11.07
N CYS A 152 1.78 17.50 11.96
CA CYS A 152 1.84 18.72 12.78
C CYS A 152 2.99 18.71 13.80
N ARG A 153 3.37 17.55 14.33
CA ARG A 153 4.55 17.44 15.21
C ARG A 153 5.84 17.61 14.40
N CYS A 154 5.89 17.03 13.21
CA CYS A 154 7.04 17.15 12.31
C CYS A 154 7.19 18.57 11.73
N SER A 155 6.11 19.34 11.55
CA SER A 155 6.16 20.70 11.02
C SER A 155 6.90 21.69 11.92
N ARG A 156 6.99 21.39 13.23
CA ARG A 156 7.80 22.18 14.18
C ARG A 156 9.30 22.03 13.94
N VAL A 157 9.73 20.94 13.30
CA VAL A 157 11.15 20.61 13.07
C VAL A 157 11.54 20.80 11.60
N LEU A 158 10.59 20.60 10.68
CA LEU A 158 10.81 20.66 9.24
C LEU A 158 9.77 21.60 8.58
N PRO A 159 10.16 22.84 8.21
CA PRO A 159 9.24 23.82 7.61
C PRO A 159 8.54 23.33 6.34
N GLN A 160 9.25 22.54 5.51
CA GLN A 160 8.70 21.91 4.30
C GLN A 160 7.56 20.92 4.62
N ALA A 161 7.63 20.21 5.75
CA ALA A 161 6.55 19.33 6.19
C ALA A 161 5.31 20.13 6.61
N GLY A 162 5.50 21.30 7.22
CA GLY A 162 4.41 22.23 7.55
C GLY A 162 3.68 22.78 6.32
N PHE A 163 4.43 23.12 5.27
CA PHE A 163 3.84 23.53 4.00
C PHE A 163 3.06 22.39 3.31
N ILE A 164 3.63 21.19 3.22
CA ILE A 164 2.91 20.05 2.64
C ILE A 164 1.63 19.75 3.43
N HIS A 165 1.70 19.86 4.76
CA HIS A 165 0.55 19.71 5.62
C HIS A 165 -0.54 20.76 5.32
N SER A 166 -0.19 22.03 5.11
CA SER A 166 -1.18 23.06 4.75
C SER A 166 -1.85 22.76 3.41
N VAL A 167 -1.06 22.33 2.41
CA VAL A 167 -1.59 21.94 1.09
C VAL A 167 -2.56 20.74 1.20
N LEU A 168 -2.20 19.72 1.99
CA LEU A 168 -3.04 18.55 2.23
C LEU A 168 -4.37 18.85 2.95
N ARG A 169 -4.49 20.01 3.62
CA ARG A 169 -5.77 20.46 4.18
C ARG A 169 -6.79 20.83 3.11
N HIS A 170 -6.33 21.21 1.92
CA HIS A 170 -7.24 21.49 0.82
C HIS A 170 -7.86 20.18 0.31
N GLN A 171 -9.19 20.09 0.41
CA GLN A 171 -9.96 18.89 0.04
C GLN A 171 -9.68 18.38 -1.39
N ARG A 172 -9.22 19.26 -2.28
CA ARG A 172 -8.87 18.94 -3.67
C ARG A 172 -7.70 17.94 -3.79
N TYR A 173 -6.77 17.95 -2.82
CA TYR A 173 -5.59 17.07 -2.83
C TYR A 173 -5.77 15.79 -2.01
N THR A 174 -6.84 15.71 -1.21
CA THR A 174 -7.17 14.52 -0.41
C THR A 174 -7.22 13.22 -1.23
N PRO A 175 -7.78 13.18 -2.46
CA PRO A 175 -7.78 11.96 -3.27
C PRO A 175 -6.38 11.46 -3.63
N PHE A 176 -5.45 12.34 -4.02
CA PHE A 176 -4.07 11.97 -4.33
C PHE A 176 -3.41 11.30 -3.12
N PHE A 177 -3.45 12.00 -1.99
CA PHE A 177 -2.83 11.53 -0.76
C PHE A 177 -3.46 10.23 -0.26
N ALA A 178 -4.78 10.10 -0.31
CA ALA A 178 -5.47 8.89 0.14
C ALA A 178 -5.09 7.66 -0.69
N TRP A 179 -5.05 7.78 -2.01
CA TRP A 179 -4.66 6.66 -2.89
C TRP A 179 -3.16 6.35 -2.80
N GLU A 180 -2.32 7.37 -2.63
CA GLU A 180 -0.89 7.19 -2.42
C GLU A 180 -0.57 6.49 -1.09
N LEU A 181 -1.23 6.92 -0.01
CA LEU A 181 -1.13 6.27 1.30
C LEU A 181 -1.62 4.83 1.25
N LEU A 182 -2.78 4.58 0.64
CA LEU A 182 -3.30 3.22 0.48
C LEU A 182 -2.29 2.35 -0.29
N SER A 183 -1.71 2.87 -1.37
CA SER A 183 -0.69 2.16 -2.14
C SER A 183 0.56 1.81 -1.30
N LEU A 184 1.03 2.72 -0.45
CA LEU A 184 2.15 2.45 0.47
C LEU A 184 1.80 1.37 1.50
N LEU A 185 0.61 1.46 2.11
CA LEU A 185 0.15 0.50 3.11
C LEU A 185 -0.02 -0.91 2.52
N GLN A 186 -0.57 -1.03 1.29
CA GLN A 186 -0.70 -2.33 0.63
C GLN A 186 0.66 -2.93 0.27
N GLN A 187 1.64 -2.13 -0.17
CA GLN A 187 3.00 -2.61 -0.41
C GLN A 187 3.67 -3.12 0.87
N GLY A 188 3.56 -2.39 1.98
CA GLY A 188 4.05 -2.86 3.29
C GLY A 188 3.36 -4.16 3.73
N GLY A 189 2.05 -4.24 3.56
CA GLY A 189 1.28 -5.45 3.85
C GLY A 189 1.65 -6.64 2.95
N MET A 190 1.92 -6.41 1.66
CA MET A 190 2.38 -7.45 0.74
C MET A 190 3.76 -7.96 1.18
N SER A 191 4.64 -7.04 1.60
CA SER A 191 5.95 -7.39 2.15
C SER A 191 5.82 -8.27 3.40
N PHE A 192 4.87 -7.97 4.27
CA PHE A 192 4.54 -8.84 5.42
C PHE A 192 4.08 -10.23 5.00
N ALA A 193 3.16 -10.34 4.04
CA ALA A 193 2.70 -11.63 3.52
C ALA A 193 3.86 -12.42 2.89
N LEU A 194 4.75 -11.75 2.16
CA LEU A 194 5.96 -12.33 1.58
C LEU A 194 6.92 -12.80 2.67
N GLY A 195 7.20 -12.00 3.70
CA GLY A 195 8.04 -12.40 4.82
C GLY A 195 7.53 -13.65 5.53
N ALA A 196 6.21 -13.70 5.79
CA ALA A 196 5.54 -14.85 6.37
C ALA A 196 5.68 -16.11 5.48
N LEU A 197 5.40 -15.98 4.18
CA LEU A 197 5.49 -17.07 3.21
C LEU A 197 6.94 -17.56 3.04
N SER A 198 7.90 -16.64 2.91
CA SER A 198 9.33 -16.95 2.82
C SER A 198 9.83 -17.67 4.06
N CYS A 199 9.38 -17.28 5.26
CA CYS A 199 9.74 -17.98 6.49
C CYS A 199 9.18 -19.41 6.52
N LEU A 200 7.92 -19.60 6.15
CA LEU A 200 7.32 -20.94 6.10
C LEU A 200 8.06 -21.85 5.12
N LEU A 201 8.23 -21.41 3.87
CA LEU A 201 8.90 -22.19 2.83
C LEU A 201 10.36 -22.47 3.18
N GLY A 202 11.09 -21.46 3.67
CA GLY A 202 12.47 -21.62 4.09
C GLY A 202 12.62 -22.58 5.28
N SER A 203 11.68 -22.55 6.24
CA SER A 203 11.71 -23.46 7.38
C SER A 203 11.41 -24.89 6.95
N VAL A 204 10.40 -25.12 6.09
CA VAL A 204 10.09 -26.46 5.57
C VAL A 204 11.25 -27.03 4.74
N ALA A 205 11.97 -26.19 4.01
CA ALA A 205 13.12 -26.64 3.21
C ALA A 205 14.34 -27.07 4.03
N VAL A 206 14.49 -26.53 5.25
CA VAL A 206 15.69 -26.73 6.09
C VAL A 206 15.41 -27.61 7.31
N THR A 207 14.16 -27.63 7.80
CA THR A 207 13.77 -28.33 9.03
C THR A 207 12.63 -29.28 8.77
N ASP A 208 12.70 -30.45 9.40
CA ASP A 208 11.64 -31.46 9.37
C ASP A 208 10.50 -31.02 10.29
N LEU A 209 9.56 -30.25 9.73
CA LEU A 209 8.45 -29.67 10.48
C LEU A 209 7.25 -30.61 10.50
N ALA A 210 6.85 -30.99 11.71
CA ALA A 210 5.59 -31.68 11.95
C ALA A 210 4.46 -30.68 12.25
N PHE A 211 3.37 -30.72 11.49
CA PHE A 211 2.18 -29.92 11.70
C PHE A 211 1.03 -30.79 12.22
N GLY A 212 0.31 -30.30 13.22
CA GLY A 212 -0.89 -30.96 13.74
C GLY A 212 -1.94 -29.94 14.09
N TRP A 213 -3.18 -30.37 14.29
CA TRP A 213 -4.25 -29.46 14.66
C TRP A 213 -4.86 -29.82 16.00
N GLN A 214 -5.21 -28.79 16.75
CA GLN A 214 -6.00 -28.88 17.95
C GLN A 214 -6.83 -27.61 18.06
N SER A 215 -8.14 -27.78 18.24
CA SER A 215 -9.06 -26.66 18.39
C SER A 215 -10.05 -26.96 19.50
N THR A 216 -10.31 -25.96 20.35
CA THR A 216 -11.40 -26.00 21.34
C THR A 216 -12.74 -25.62 20.71
N LEU A 217 -12.72 -24.92 19.57
CA LEU A 217 -13.91 -24.42 18.88
C LEU A 217 -14.44 -25.40 17.83
N ILE A 218 -13.58 -26.22 17.25
CA ILE A 218 -13.94 -27.18 16.20
C ILE A 218 -14.03 -28.57 16.83
N SER A 219 -15.24 -29.11 16.87
CA SER A 219 -15.51 -30.44 17.42
C SER A 219 -15.28 -31.52 16.37
N GLY A 220 -14.18 -32.27 16.51
CA GLY A 220 -13.88 -33.44 15.69
C GLY A 220 -13.27 -33.13 14.31
N ALA A 221 -12.78 -34.18 13.62
CA ALA A 221 -12.11 -34.03 12.32
C ALA A 221 -13.05 -33.56 11.20
N SER A 222 -14.34 -33.94 11.23
CA SER A 222 -15.32 -33.48 10.24
C SER A 222 -15.44 -31.95 10.17
N GLY A 223 -15.33 -31.27 11.32
CA GLY A 223 -15.30 -29.80 11.35
C GLY A 223 -14.02 -29.21 10.75
N MET A 224 -12.87 -29.86 10.96
CA MET A 224 -11.59 -29.43 10.39
C MET A 224 -11.54 -29.69 8.88
N GLU A 225 -12.08 -30.83 8.42
CA GLU A 225 -12.25 -31.16 7.00
C GLU A 225 -13.12 -30.13 6.28
N MET A 226 -14.25 -29.73 6.88
CA MET A 226 -15.10 -28.68 6.32
C MET A 226 -14.35 -27.35 6.19
N LEU A 227 -13.59 -26.96 7.22
CA LEU A 227 -12.78 -25.75 7.21
C LEU A 227 -11.72 -25.79 6.11
N VAL A 228 -10.96 -26.90 6.01
CA VAL A 228 -9.95 -27.10 4.98
C VAL A 228 -10.58 -27.03 3.58
N THR A 229 -11.74 -27.65 3.40
CA THR A 229 -12.48 -27.61 2.13
C THR A 229 -12.86 -26.18 1.76
N VAL A 230 -13.45 -25.42 2.68
CA VAL A 230 -13.85 -24.02 2.44
C VAL A 230 -12.64 -23.14 2.15
N LEU A 231 -11.56 -23.27 2.92
CA LEU A 231 -10.34 -22.49 2.71
C LEU A 231 -9.62 -22.87 1.43
N SER A 232 -9.70 -24.12 0.98
CA SER A 232 -9.03 -24.56 -0.26
C SER A 232 -9.75 -24.15 -1.53
N TRP A 233 -10.96 -23.60 -1.42
CA TRP A 233 -11.77 -23.22 -2.58
C TRP A 233 -11.04 -22.35 -3.63
N PRO A 234 -10.25 -21.32 -3.27
CA PRO A 234 -9.60 -20.44 -4.26
C PRO A 234 -8.57 -21.15 -5.15
N TRP A 235 -8.07 -22.32 -4.75
CA TRP A 235 -7.12 -23.13 -5.51
C TRP A 235 -7.63 -24.55 -5.78
N SER A 236 -8.92 -24.80 -5.58
CA SER A 236 -9.57 -26.10 -5.84
C SER A 236 -9.50 -26.54 -7.31
N TRP A 237 -9.23 -25.60 -8.22
CA TRP A 237 -9.03 -25.85 -9.64
C TRP A 237 -7.62 -26.37 -9.98
N LEU A 238 -6.68 -26.37 -9.03
CA LEU A 238 -5.36 -26.95 -9.23
C LEU A 238 -5.41 -28.49 -9.23
N PRO A 239 -4.47 -29.17 -9.92
CA PRO A 239 -4.45 -30.62 -9.98
C PRO A 239 -4.36 -31.26 -8.59
N MET A 240 -5.26 -32.23 -8.34
CA MET A 240 -5.29 -32.97 -7.07
C MET A 240 -4.00 -33.78 -6.83
N SER A 241 -3.29 -34.15 -7.91
CA SER A 241 -2.00 -34.86 -7.87
C SER A 241 -0.86 -34.08 -7.22
N TRP A 242 -1.04 -32.78 -6.95
CA TRP A 242 -0.03 -31.95 -6.29
C TRP A 242 -0.13 -31.97 -4.76
N GLU A 243 -1.08 -32.73 -4.19
CA GLU A 243 -1.24 -32.93 -2.74
C GLU A 243 -1.27 -31.61 -1.94
N LEU A 244 -1.89 -30.57 -2.52
CA LEU A 244 -1.93 -29.21 -1.97
C LEU A 244 -2.92 -29.02 -0.81
N VAL A 245 -3.72 -30.05 -0.51
CA VAL A 245 -4.77 -30.06 0.50
C VAL A 245 -4.62 -31.38 1.28
N PRO A 246 -4.60 -31.34 2.62
CA PRO A 246 -4.50 -32.57 3.41
C PRO A 246 -5.76 -33.43 3.20
N SER A 247 -5.56 -34.75 3.02
CA SER A 247 -6.66 -35.71 2.90
C SER A 247 -7.39 -35.90 4.25
N PRO A 248 -8.62 -36.44 4.25
CA PRO A 248 -9.33 -36.77 5.49
C PRO A 248 -8.49 -37.63 6.46
N GLU A 249 -7.75 -38.61 5.90
CA GLU A 249 -6.85 -39.47 6.67
C GLU A 249 -5.69 -38.67 7.30
N HIS A 250 -5.11 -37.72 6.56
CA HIS A 250 -4.08 -36.84 7.10
C HIS A 250 -4.65 -35.90 8.17
N ILE A 251 -5.89 -35.44 8.03
CA ILE A 251 -6.55 -34.59 9.02
C ILE A 251 -6.80 -35.36 10.32
N GLU A 252 -7.41 -36.55 10.29
CA GLU A 252 -7.60 -37.34 11.50
C GLU A 252 -6.26 -37.75 12.11
N GLY A 253 -5.31 -38.21 11.28
CA GLY A 253 -3.98 -38.66 11.72
C GLY A 253 -3.05 -37.56 12.23
N SER A 254 -3.40 -36.29 12.07
CA SER A 254 -2.63 -35.13 12.58
C SER A 254 -3.33 -34.42 13.75
N ARG A 255 -4.42 -35.00 14.27
CA ARG A 255 -5.14 -34.47 15.43
C ARG A 255 -4.33 -34.66 16.70
N ILE A 256 -4.05 -33.56 17.40
CA ILE A 256 -3.27 -33.60 18.65
C ILE A 256 -4.21 -33.92 19.81
N ILE A 257 -4.10 -35.11 20.39
CA ILE A 257 -4.84 -35.54 21.58
C ILE A 257 -3.92 -35.42 22.80
N LEU A 258 -4.26 -34.51 23.71
CA LEU A 258 -3.47 -34.21 24.93
C LEU A 258 -3.14 -35.44 25.80
N LYS A 259 -3.98 -36.49 25.76
CA LYS A 259 -3.84 -37.69 26.60
C LYS A 259 -2.90 -38.76 26.05
N ASP A 260 -2.70 -38.83 24.74
CA ASP A 260 -2.04 -39.97 24.09
C ASP A 260 -0.58 -39.70 23.71
N GLY A 261 -0.09 -38.47 23.92
CA GLY A 261 1.26 -38.07 23.50
C GLY A 261 1.44 -38.12 21.97
N ILE A 262 2.66 -37.87 21.49
CA ILE A 262 2.97 -37.78 20.04
C ILE A 262 3.41 -39.13 19.45
N SER A 263 3.66 -40.12 20.30
CA SER A 263 4.22 -41.42 19.94
C SER A 263 3.33 -42.26 18.99
N GLY A 264 2.06 -41.88 18.81
CA GLY A 264 1.13 -42.54 17.87
C GLY A 264 0.84 -41.78 16.57
N LEU A 265 1.39 -40.58 16.37
CA LEU A 265 1.13 -39.78 15.16
C LEU A 265 2.04 -40.21 14.01
N ALA A 266 1.45 -40.50 12.84
CA ALA A 266 2.22 -40.86 11.65
C ALA A 266 2.92 -39.62 11.05
N ASN A 267 4.25 -39.69 10.87
CA ASN A 267 5.06 -38.58 10.35
C ASN A 267 4.58 -38.06 8.98
N THR A 268 4.02 -38.91 8.13
CA THR A 268 3.50 -38.52 6.80
C THR A 268 2.30 -37.57 6.88
N SER A 269 1.37 -37.82 7.82
CA SER A 269 0.21 -36.94 8.04
C SER A 269 0.63 -35.56 8.55
N LEU A 270 1.72 -35.49 9.32
CA LEU A 270 2.22 -34.25 9.91
C LEU A 270 2.88 -33.33 8.87
N ALA A 271 3.52 -33.88 7.84
CA ALA A 271 4.15 -33.09 6.77
C ALA A 271 3.13 -32.54 5.74
N SER A 272 1.92 -33.11 5.66
CA SER A 272 0.94 -32.79 4.62
C SER A 272 0.35 -31.37 4.65
N TRP A 273 0.55 -30.61 5.73
CA TRP A 273 -0.10 -29.31 5.94
C TRP A 273 0.62 -28.12 5.33
N TRP A 274 1.94 -28.18 5.15
CA TRP A 274 2.69 -27.00 4.70
C TRP A 274 2.27 -26.47 3.32
N PRO A 275 1.89 -27.29 2.31
CA PRO A 275 1.42 -26.78 1.04
C PRO A 275 0.12 -25.99 1.21
N PHE A 276 -0.82 -26.55 1.99
CA PHE A 276 -2.08 -25.91 2.33
C PHE A 276 -1.89 -24.57 3.04
N LEU A 277 -1.00 -24.52 4.04
CA LEU A 277 -0.69 -23.29 4.78
C LEU A 277 0.00 -22.24 3.89
N SER A 278 0.86 -22.67 2.98
CA SER A 278 1.51 -21.79 1.99
C SER A 278 0.49 -21.15 1.06
N LEU A 279 -0.47 -21.94 0.56
CA LEU A 279 -1.56 -21.44 -0.28
C LEU A 279 -2.52 -20.55 0.50
N CYS A 280 -2.77 -20.84 1.78
CA CYS A 280 -3.51 -19.94 2.65
C CYS A 280 -2.83 -18.55 2.75
N LEU A 281 -1.52 -18.51 3.03
CA LEU A 281 -0.77 -17.25 3.07
C LEU A 281 -0.79 -16.54 1.71
N PHE A 282 -0.71 -17.28 0.61
CA PHE A 282 -0.74 -16.73 -0.73
C PHE A 282 -2.12 -16.13 -1.08
N PHE A 283 -3.19 -16.92 -1.03
CA PHE A 283 -4.53 -16.51 -1.48
C PHE A 283 -5.26 -15.61 -0.49
N TYR A 284 -5.00 -15.73 0.81
CA TYR A 284 -5.68 -14.92 1.84
C TYR A 284 -4.80 -13.79 2.40
N GLY A 285 -3.47 -13.91 2.28
CA GLY A 285 -2.52 -12.86 2.67
C GLY A 285 -2.09 -11.99 1.50
N LEU A 286 -1.47 -12.58 0.48
CA LEU A 286 -0.78 -11.86 -0.59
C LEU A 286 -1.72 -11.35 -1.70
N VAL A 287 -2.55 -12.24 -2.27
CA VAL A 287 -3.42 -11.92 -3.42
C VAL A 287 -4.37 -10.75 -3.14
N PRO A 288 -5.11 -10.69 -2.01
CA PRO A 288 -6.04 -9.61 -1.74
C PRO A 288 -5.34 -8.25 -1.65
N ARG A 289 -4.12 -8.22 -1.11
CA ARG A 289 -3.29 -7.01 -1.03
C ARG A 289 -2.77 -6.57 -2.39
N ALA A 290 -2.36 -7.52 -3.22
CA ALA A 290 -1.95 -7.23 -4.59
C ALA A 290 -3.11 -6.61 -5.39
N LEU A 291 -4.33 -7.15 -5.26
CA LEU A 291 -5.52 -6.58 -5.90
C LEU A 291 -5.83 -5.17 -5.39
N LEU A 292 -5.80 -4.95 -4.07
CA LEU A 292 -6.01 -3.62 -3.48
C LEU A 292 -4.93 -2.61 -3.91
N PHE A 293 -3.68 -3.05 -4.05
CA PHE A 293 -2.59 -2.23 -4.58
C PHE A 293 -2.85 -1.82 -6.03
N LEU A 294 -3.27 -2.76 -6.89
CA LEU A 294 -3.62 -2.46 -8.29
C LEU A 294 -4.79 -1.47 -8.37
N VAL A 295 -5.82 -1.65 -7.55
CA VAL A 295 -6.95 -0.71 -7.46
C VAL A 295 -6.45 0.68 -7.04
N ALA A 296 -5.60 0.78 -6.03
CA ALA A 296 -5.04 2.05 -5.58
C ALA A 296 -4.18 2.71 -6.67
N HIS A 297 -3.37 1.93 -7.38
CA HIS A 297 -2.53 2.40 -8.46
C HIS A 297 -3.34 2.95 -9.64
N HIS A 298 -4.35 2.20 -10.09
CA HIS A 298 -5.25 2.65 -11.16
C HIS A 298 -6.06 3.88 -10.75
N ALA A 299 -6.59 3.90 -9.52
CA ALA A 299 -7.32 5.06 -9.02
C ALA A 299 -6.44 6.32 -8.94
N LEU A 300 -5.17 6.17 -8.53
CA LEU A 300 -4.21 7.28 -8.52
C LEU A 300 -3.90 7.78 -9.94
N SER A 301 -3.77 6.88 -10.92
CA SER A 301 -3.62 7.26 -12.33
C SER A 301 -4.81 8.05 -12.85
N HIS A 302 -6.03 7.61 -12.54
CA HIS A 302 -7.25 8.33 -12.91
C HIS A 302 -7.31 9.72 -12.26
N VAL A 303 -6.96 9.84 -10.97
CA VAL A 303 -6.92 11.14 -10.28
C VAL A 303 -5.89 12.07 -10.94
N ARG A 304 -4.72 11.57 -11.34
CA ARG A 304 -3.69 12.37 -12.04
C ARG A 304 -4.17 12.89 -13.40
N GLN A 305 -4.94 12.10 -14.13
CA GLN A 305 -5.45 12.47 -15.45
C GLN A 305 -6.65 13.43 -15.37
N ALA A 306 -7.54 13.22 -14.39
CA ALA A 306 -8.76 14.01 -14.24
C ALA A 306 -8.54 15.35 -13.52
N PHE A 307 -7.43 15.51 -12.79
CA PHE A 307 -7.20 16.71 -12.01
C PHE A 307 -6.72 17.87 -12.88
N VAL A 308 -7.46 18.97 -12.84
CA VAL A 308 -7.08 20.25 -13.46
C VAL A 308 -6.87 21.26 -12.34
N HIS A 309 -5.69 21.86 -12.30
CA HIS A 309 -5.36 22.88 -11.30
C HIS A 309 -6.15 24.17 -11.57
N PRO A 310 -6.76 24.82 -10.56
CA PRO A 310 -7.63 25.99 -10.79
C PRO A 310 -6.90 27.19 -11.41
N ASP A 311 -5.64 27.41 -11.06
CA ASP A 311 -4.84 28.51 -11.63
C ASP A 311 -4.10 28.14 -12.92
N LEU A 312 -4.33 26.94 -13.47
CA LEU A 312 -3.66 26.51 -14.71
C LEU A 312 -3.98 27.45 -15.86
N SER A 313 -5.28 27.73 -16.09
CA SER A 313 -5.70 28.65 -17.15
C SER A 313 -5.12 30.03 -16.94
N ARG A 314 -5.20 30.58 -15.72
CA ARG A 314 -4.65 31.90 -15.39
C ARG A 314 -3.17 32.01 -15.69
N ILE A 315 -2.37 31.00 -15.34
CA ILE A 315 -0.92 30.98 -15.62
C ILE A 315 -0.69 30.97 -17.14
N VAL A 316 -1.38 30.08 -17.87
CA VAL A 316 -1.25 29.97 -19.33
C VAL A 316 -1.71 31.27 -20.02
N ASP A 317 -2.79 31.89 -19.56
CA ASP A 317 -3.30 33.17 -20.06
C ASP A 317 -2.27 34.27 -19.86
N ARG A 318 -1.62 34.35 -18.68
CA ARG A 318 -0.52 35.32 -18.42
C ARG A 318 0.69 35.09 -19.33
N MET A 319 1.01 33.84 -19.67
CA MET A 319 2.09 33.53 -20.61
C MET A 319 1.76 34.00 -22.03
N GLN A 320 0.49 33.99 -22.41
CA GLN A 320 0.02 34.35 -23.75
C GLN A 320 -0.32 35.84 -23.92
N ALA A 321 -0.76 36.51 -22.87
CA ALA A 321 -1.19 37.90 -22.92
C ALA A 321 -0.02 38.85 -23.25
N PRO A 322 -0.22 39.85 -24.13
CA PRO A 322 0.75 40.92 -24.32
C PRO A 322 0.85 41.79 -23.06
N LEU A 323 2.04 42.31 -22.75
CA LEU A 323 2.21 43.34 -21.73
C LEU A 323 1.68 44.65 -22.31
N LEU A 324 0.80 45.34 -21.59
CA LEU A 324 0.35 46.68 -21.95
C LEU A 324 1.26 47.68 -21.26
N ASP A 325 1.98 48.49 -22.04
CA ASP A 325 2.72 49.64 -21.52
C ASP A 325 1.70 50.71 -21.10
N HIS A 326 1.67 51.06 -19.82
CA HIS A 326 0.87 52.15 -19.26
C HIS A 326 1.75 53.33 -18.89
#